data_AF-A0A183HAN0-F1
#
_entry.id   AF-A0A183HAN0-F1
#
_cell.length_a   1.000
_cell.length_b   1.000
_cell.length_c   1.000
_cell.angle_alpha   90.00
_cell.angle_beta   90.00
_cell.angle_gamma   90.00
#
_symmetry.space_group_name_H-M   'P 1'
#
loop_
_entity.id
_entity.type
_entity.pdbx_description
1 polymer ?
#
loop_
_entity_poly.entity_id
_entity_poly.type
_entity_poly.pdbx_seq_one_letter_code
_entity_poly.pdbx_strand_id
1 'polypeptide(L)'
;MFFSKMVAVALAEGTRLKTAIKNALSQLPVDANFALSLLKPYTESKGSRRNHDICHWSCFKHENIEQFEIRRLFVLELLLINRTIQASAKLFHHLYEILKEIMQKADEDNQYLEQLIINFIECLVKNPRGYKVLADDLQLDTIVDIVRHTQNHRILRDCLQLLTCAATVSPKKVLAHLMSVYTFMGDGVLKKDNDLTLSVIEETLNVLFTTVMNEKDQLFHDQLVTTSRLFAASITDIPAHRRDRILHAVARSAGTHYIWVVIAILFERYCLNWPKKPEGRTSAELYEEMSTIMVSEYDVVEQLSCTANLIKYIIKLGGDFSDCKSPTAGDNQKEKFLSKIFDRTKHSVQKLRHYRFAILGWIARFLESDEFKVKLADVDDSSYDRLLDTAKVLLLCSVELDDFVTSEALDAEKHNVQENSNQQTTNNYKYWIAVSSRADIVIEKFQNLLPSNICGHIVVDVLEQTATTPKLRDRALQFLNTKLLQDGSYICTMKVDHLNSLIAKFNSWLQPVEKGFNVDLCQKAAHTLKLVARSMTSSTNFMLLSETLELTVELVSSVLCYMLVKGFFFL
;
A
#
# COMPACT_ATOMS: atom_id res chain seq x y z
N MET A 1 41.84 22.81 26.15
CA MET A 1 43.18 22.51 26.72
C MET A 1 43.15 21.40 27.77
N PHE A 2 42.28 21.44 28.79
CA PHE A 2 42.16 20.34 29.78
C PHE A 2 41.81 19.02 29.10
N PHE A 3 40.75 19.01 28.29
CA PHE A 3 40.27 17.82 27.59
C PHE A 3 41.33 17.19 26.67
N SER A 4 42.03 17.99 25.85
CA SER A 4 43.10 17.49 24.96
C SER A 4 44.29 16.92 25.72
N LYS A 5 44.65 17.49 26.88
CA LYS A 5 45.70 16.97 27.75
C LYS A 5 45.28 15.66 28.42
N MET A 6 44.04 15.53 28.87
CA MET A 6 43.52 14.28 29.45
C MET A 6 43.46 13.15 28.41
N VAL A 7 43.14 13.47 27.15
CA VAL A 7 43.28 12.52 26.05
C VAL A 7 44.74 12.07 25.89
N ALA A 8 45.70 12.99 25.90
CA ALA A 8 47.13 12.62 25.81
C ALA A 8 47.60 11.76 27.00
N VAL A 9 47.13 12.04 28.22
CA VAL A 9 47.41 11.23 29.42
C VAL A 9 46.79 9.84 29.31
N ALA A 10 45.55 9.73 28.83
CA ALA A 10 44.89 8.44 28.64
C ALA A 10 45.56 7.55 27.59
N LEU A 11 46.30 8.15 26.64
CA LEU A 11 47.09 7.43 25.65
C LEU A 11 48.46 6.98 26.18
N ALA A 12 48.99 7.66 27.20
CA ALA A 12 50.29 7.35 27.81
C ALA A 12 50.20 6.35 28.98
N GLU A 13 49.03 6.22 29.61
CA GLU A 13 48.83 5.40 30.82
C GLU A 13 48.02 4.10 30.58
N GLY A 14 48.07 3.17 31.54
CA GLY A 14 47.53 1.81 31.41
C GLY A 14 46.01 1.68 31.20
N THR A 15 45.56 0.50 30.77
CA THR A 15 44.17 0.21 30.33
C THR A 15 43.07 0.60 31.32
N ARG A 16 43.33 0.46 32.63
CA ARG A 16 42.36 0.83 33.70
C ARG A 16 42.15 2.34 33.82
N LEU A 17 43.19 3.13 33.62
CA LEU A 17 43.06 4.59 33.69
C LEU A 17 42.42 5.12 32.39
N LYS A 18 42.73 4.50 31.25
CA LYS A 18 42.12 4.81 29.95
C LYS A 18 40.59 4.71 29.99
N THR A 19 40.02 3.68 30.63
CA THR A 19 38.56 3.53 30.74
C THR A 19 37.93 4.53 31.72
N ALA A 20 38.58 4.79 32.86
CA ALA A 20 38.12 5.79 33.82
C ALA A 20 38.10 7.21 33.23
N ILE A 21 39.19 7.59 32.54
CA ILE A 21 39.30 8.89 31.86
C ILE A 21 38.26 8.98 30.73
N LYS A 22 38.08 7.91 29.93
CA LYS A 22 37.05 7.89 28.87
C LYS A 22 35.64 8.17 29.42
N ASN A 23 35.27 7.52 30.52
CA ASN A 23 33.97 7.69 31.15
C ASN A 23 33.77 9.08 31.76
N ALA A 24 34.84 9.69 32.30
CA ALA A 24 34.78 11.04 32.84
C ALA A 24 34.68 12.09 31.72
N LEU A 25 35.45 11.93 30.64
CA LEU A 25 35.45 12.86 29.51
C LEU A 25 34.17 12.78 28.66
N SER A 26 33.51 11.62 28.59
CA SER A 26 32.27 11.46 27.83
C SER A 26 31.07 12.20 28.45
N GLN A 27 31.15 12.57 29.74
CA GLN A 27 30.14 13.36 30.45
C GLN A 27 30.31 14.88 30.24
N LEU A 28 31.46 15.32 29.74
CA LEU A 28 31.73 16.74 29.52
C LEU A 28 31.12 17.25 28.22
N PRO A 29 30.67 18.52 28.18
CA PRO A 29 30.19 19.16 26.96
C PRO A 29 31.32 19.26 25.93
N VAL A 30 31.07 18.71 24.75
CA VAL A 30 32.02 18.70 23.63
C VAL A 30 31.39 19.37 22.40
N ASP A 31 32.02 20.45 21.94
CA ASP A 31 31.62 21.13 20.71
C ASP A 31 32.06 20.34 19.46
N ALA A 32 31.27 20.40 18.39
CA ALA A 32 31.57 19.72 17.13
C ALA A 32 32.92 20.16 16.52
N ASN A 33 33.24 21.46 16.56
CA ASN A 33 34.53 21.98 16.08
C ASN A 33 35.71 21.48 16.92
N PHE A 34 35.49 21.33 18.23
CA PHE A 34 36.51 20.77 19.12
C PHE A 34 36.74 19.28 18.85
N ALA A 35 35.67 18.51 18.65
CA ALA A 35 35.75 17.10 18.24
C ALA A 35 36.51 16.95 16.90
N LEU A 36 36.18 17.79 15.90
CA LEU A 36 36.90 17.83 14.62
C LEU A 36 38.39 18.12 14.79
N SER A 37 38.76 19.03 15.69
CA SER A 37 40.17 19.32 15.98
C SER A 37 40.92 18.12 16.55
N LEU A 38 40.25 17.19 17.24
CA LEU A 38 40.84 15.99 17.82
C LEU A 38 40.88 14.80 16.85
N LEU A 39 40.14 14.84 15.75
CA LEU A 39 40.13 13.78 14.73
C LEU A 39 41.18 14.00 13.63
N LYS A 40 41.67 15.23 13.47
CA LYS A 40 42.67 15.58 12.46
C LYS A 40 44.12 15.39 12.92
N PRO A 41 45.06 15.18 11.99
CA PRO A 41 46.49 15.22 12.29
C PRO A 41 46.91 16.64 12.69
N TYR A 42 47.97 16.73 13.50
CA TYR A 42 48.53 18.02 13.91
C TYR A 42 49.06 18.78 12.68
N THR A 43 48.66 20.04 12.51
CA THR A 43 49.26 20.91 11.48
C THR A 43 49.72 22.23 12.09
N GLU A 44 50.91 22.66 11.71
CA GLU A 44 51.44 23.96 12.14
C GLU A 44 50.66 25.08 11.45
N SER A 45 49.90 25.85 12.24
CA SER A 45 49.18 27.03 11.76
C SER A 45 50.19 28.09 11.29
N LYS A 46 50.45 28.15 9.98
CA LYS A 46 51.14 29.28 9.34
C LYS A 46 50.10 30.34 8.95
N GLY A 47 49.65 31.15 9.91
CA GLY A 47 48.82 32.33 9.64
C GLY A 47 47.93 32.78 10.79
N SER A 48 47.80 34.09 10.98
CA SER A 48 47.14 34.81 12.10
C SER A 48 45.61 34.64 12.22
N ARG A 49 45.00 33.58 11.66
CA ARG A 49 43.59 33.26 11.91
C ARG A 49 43.51 31.86 12.51
N ARG A 50 43.06 31.79 13.77
CA ARG A 50 42.77 30.54 14.50
C ARG A 50 41.62 29.80 13.82
N ASN A 51 41.92 29.07 12.74
CA ASN A 51 40.97 28.11 12.18
C ASN A 51 40.75 27.02 13.23
N HIS A 52 39.55 26.99 13.81
CA HIS A 52 39.14 25.98 14.79
C HIS A 52 39.05 24.57 14.18
N ASP A 53 39.17 24.47 12.87
CA ASP A 53 39.08 23.23 12.08
C ASP A 53 40.41 22.46 12.00
N ILE A 54 41.46 22.87 12.72
CA ILE A 54 42.81 22.31 12.69
C ILE A 54 43.25 21.82 14.09
N CYS A 55 43.88 20.63 14.15
CA CYS A 55 44.55 20.17 15.36
C CYS A 55 45.81 21.02 15.62
N HIS A 56 45.73 21.89 16.61
CA HIS A 56 46.81 22.80 17.01
C HIS A 56 47.32 22.49 18.43
N TRP A 57 46.92 21.35 19.00
CA TRP A 57 47.25 20.99 20.37
C TRP A 57 48.70 20.54 20.46
N SER A 58 49.52 21.31 21.19
CA SER A 58 50.96 21.07 21.33
C SER A 58 51.32 19.68 21.88
N CYS A 59 50.39 19.03 22.58
CA CYS A 59 50.54 17.66 23.08
C CYS A 59 50.60 16.59 21.99
N PHE A 60 50.20 16.91 20.75
CA PHE A 60 50.24 16.00 19.59
C PHE A 60 51.25 16.43 18.52
N LYS A 61 52.17 17.36 18.84
CA LYS A 61 53.12 17.93 17.87
C LYS A 61 54.12 16.92 17.28
N HIS A 62 54.51 15.92 18.07
CA HIS A 62 55.52 14.92 17.69
C HIS A 62 54.90 13.53 17.47
N GLU A 63 53.62 13.48 17.14
CA GLU A 63 52.88 12.23 17.00
C GLU A 63 53.26 11.51 15.69
N ASN A 64 53.65 10.24 15.79
CA ASN A 64 53.87 9.38 14.61
C ASN A 64 52.52 8.92 14.02
N ILE A 65 52.53 8.38 12.80
CA ILE A 65 51.31 7.88 12.12
C ILE A 65 50.58 6.86 12.99
N GLU A 66 51.28 5.89 13.58
CA GLU A 66 50.68 4.88 14.47
C GLU A 66 50.06 5.49 15.73
N GLN A 67 50.73 6.47 16.34
CA GLN A 67 50.22 7.15 17.54
C GLN A 67 48.97 7.97 17.21
N PHE A 68 48.94 8.59 16.03
CA PHE A 68 47.76 9.30 15.52
C PHE A 68 46.57 8.36 15.33
N GLU A 69 46.80 7.18 14.75
CA GLU A 69 45.74 6.18 14.57
C GLU A 69 45.18 5.68 15.91
N ILE A 70 46.04 5.43 16.91
CA ILE A 70 45.62 5.06 18.27
C ILE A 70 44.83 6.20 18.93
N ARG A 71 45.26 7.46 18.75
CA ARG A 71 44.52 8.63 19.23
C ARG A 71 43.16 8.73 18.56
N ARG A 72 43.10 8.61 17.24
CA ARG A 72 41.88 8.69 16.44
C ARG A 72 40.86 7.66 16.92
N LEU A 73 41.31 6.41 17.12
CA LEU A 73 40.48 5.34 17.66
C LEU A 73 39.92 5.69 19.04
N PHE A 74 40.77 6.12 19.98
CA PHE A 74 40.34 6.47 21.33
C PHE A 74 39.37 7.66 21.36
N VAL A 75 39.62 8.68 20.53
CA VAL A 75 38.74 9.85 20.43
C VAL A 75 37.38 9.42 19.89
N LEU A 76 37.32 8.61 18.84
CA LEU A 76 36.03 8.16 18.31
C LEU A 76 35.27 7.30 19.32
N GLU A 77 35.94 6.40 20.06
CA GLU A 77 35.30 5.64 21.17
C GLU A 77 34.69 6.57 22.23
N LEU A 78 35.41 7.65 22.57
CA LEU A 78 34.95 8.64 23.54
C LEU A 78 33.74 9.40 23.01
N LEU A 79 33.80 9.85 21.75
CA LEU A 79 32.74 10.62 21.10
C LEU A 79 31.46 9.80 20.93
N LEU A 80 31.57 8.50 20.63
CA LEU A 80 30.42 7.59 20.53
C LEU A 80 29.64 7.51 21.85
N ILE A 81 30.33 7.52 22.99
CA ILE A 81 29.72 7.47 24.33
C ILE A 81 29.19 8.85 24.74
N ASN A 82 29.72 9.93 24.16
CA ASN A 82 29.41 11.29 24.59
C ASN A 82 27.97 11.69 24.27
N ARG A 83 27.21 12.04 25.32
CA ARG A 83 25.79 12.42 25.23
C ARG A 83 25.53 13.92 25.06
N THR A 84 26.55 14.72 24.81
CA THR A 84 26.43 16.18 24.69
C THR A 84 26.76 16.70 23.30
N ILE A 85 27.51 15.94 22.49
CA ILE A 85 27.97 16.39 21.17
C ILE A 85 26.81 16.75 20.23
N GLN A 86 26.89 17.91 19.60
CA GLN A 86 25.94 18.39 18.60
C GLN A 86 26.41 18.00 17.19
N ALA A 87 25.49 17.59 16.32
CA ALA A 87 25.81 17.28 14.94
C ALA A 87 26.14 18.55 14.12
N SER A 88 26.95 18.40 13.07
CA SER A 88 27.26 19.49 12.13
C SER A 88 27.67 18.92 10.77
N ALA A 89 27.38 19.66 9.68
CA ALA A 89 27.77 19.26 8.33
C ALA A 89 29.28 18.93 8.21
N LYS A 90 30.14 19.74 8.85
CA LYS A 90 31.60 19.53 8.85
C LYS A 90 31.99 18.22 9.53
N LEU A 91 31.31 17.86 10.63
CA LEU A 91 31.56 16.61 11.35
C LEU A 91 31.15 15.40 10.50
N PHE A 92 29.97 15.44 9.88
CA PHE A 92 29.55 14.39 8.95
C PHE A 92 30.56 14.22 7.82
N HIS A 93 30.89 15.29 7.10
CA HIS A 93 31.85 15.26 6.00
C HIS A 93 33.19 14.63 6.42
N HIS A 94 33.72 15.02 7.58
CA HIS A 94 34.99 14.49 8.05
C HIS A 94 34.92 13.00 8.43
N LEU A 95 33.82 12.55 9.03
CA LEU A 95 33.63 11.13 9.35
C LEU A 95 33.57 10.26 8.09
N TYR A 96 32.88 10.71 7.05
CA TYR A 96 32.85 10.01 5.77
C TYR A 96 34.17 10.09 4.99
N GLU A 97 34.95 11.17 5.12
CA GLU A 97 36.33 11.21 4.60
C GLU A 97 37.19 10.13 5.26
N ILE A 98 37.17 10.05 6.60
CA ILE A 98 37.88 9.01 7.34
C ILE A 98 37.42 7.62 6.89
N LEU A 99 36.11 7.43 6.72
CA LEU A 99 35.54 6.16 6.27
C LEU A 99 36.06 5.78 4.88
N LYS A 100 36.11 6.72 3.93
CA LYS A 100 36.68 6.50 2.59
C LYS A 100 38.16 6.19 2.61
N GLU A 101 38.94 6.87 3.46
CA GLU A 101 40.37 6.58 3.65
C GLU A 101 40.60 5.14 4.15
N ILE A 102 39.76 4.68 5.08
CA ILE A 102 39.85 3.32 5.63
C ILE A 102 39.49 2.29 4.56
N MET A 103 38.43 2.52 3.79
CA MET A 103 38.03 1.63 2.70
C MET A 103 39.15 1.44 1.65
N GLN A 104 39.95 2.47 1.38
CA GLN A 104 41.07 2.38 0.42
C GLN A 104 42.25 1.55 0.93
N LYS A 105 42.41 1.41 2.26
CA LYS A 105 43.58 0.75 2.86
C LYS A 105 43.48 -0.78 2.94
N ALA A 106 42.32 -1.37 2.70
CA ALA A 106 42.09 -2.83 2.57
C ALA A 106 42.70 -3.74 3.66
N ASP A 107 42.99 -3.23 4.86
CA ASP A 107 43.48 -4.02 6.00
C ASP A 107 42.32 -4.57 6.85
N GLU A 108 42.35 -5.86 7.17
CA GLU A 108 41.37 -6.52 8.04
C GLU A 108 41.33 -5.91 9.47
N ASP A 109 42.44 -5.33 9.93
CA ASP A 109 42.56 -4.70 11.24
C ASP A 109 41.71 -3.42 11.39
N ASN A 110 41.27 -2.81 10.28
CA ASN A 110 40.50 -1.57 10.30
C ASN A 110 38.97 -1.77 10.42
N GLN A 111 38.49 -3.01 10.45
CA GLN A 111 37.06 -3.32 10.56
C GLN A 111 36.41 -2.76 11.83
N TYR A 112 37.15 -2.71 12.94
CA TYR A 112 36.65 -2.14 14.19
C TYR A 112 36.46 -0.62 14.08
N LEU A 113 37.40 0.07 13.44
CA LEU A 113 37.35 1.51 13.23
C LEU A 113 36.19 1.89 12.29
N GLU A 114 35.99 1.10 11.22
CA GLU A 114 34.86 1.24 10.29
C GLU A 114 33.52 1.13 11.02
N GLN A 115 33.32 0.07 11.81
CA GLN A 115 32.11 -0.11 12.63
C GLN A 115 31.88 1.09 13.55
N LEU A 116 32.93 1.57 14.19
CA LEU A 116 32.82 2.62 15.17
C LEU A 116 32.42 3.96 14.54
N ILE A 117 32.91 4.26 13.33
CA ILE A 117 32.50 5.43 12.56
C ILE A 117 31.05 5.32 12.12
N ILE A 118 30.62 4.17 11.57
CA ILE A 118 29.23 3.95 11.14
C ILE A 118 28.26 4.15 12.31
N ASN A 119 28.55 3.52 13.45
CA ASN A 119 27.75 3.66 14.68
C ASN A 119 27.74 5.09 15.21
N PHE A 120 28.84 5.83 15.06
CA PHE A 120 28.88 7.23 15.48
C PHE A 120 28.05 8.14 14.56
N ILE A 121 28.10 7.92 13.24
CA ILE A 121 27.23 8.61 12.27
C ILE A 121 25.77 8.31 12.60
N GLU A 122 25.41 7.05 12.85
CA GLU A 122 24.05 6.67 13.25
C GLU A 122 23.58 7.41 14.51
N CYS A 123 24.46 7.50 15.52
CA CYS A 123 24.18 8.24 16.76
C CYS A 123 23.90 9.73 16.49
N LEU A 124 24.67 10.36 15.61
CA LEU A 124 24.49 11.77 15.23
C LEU A 124 23.20 12.01 14.42
N VAL A 125 22.81 11.06 13.57
CA VAL A 125 21.54 11.12 12.83
C VAL A 125 20.35 10.96 13.77
N LYS A 126 20.39 10.01 14.71
CA LYS A 126 19.33 9.78 15.71
C LYS A 126 19.19 10.95 16.69
N ASN A 127 20.31 11.55 17.10
CA ASN A 127 20.34 12.59 18.12
C ASN A 127 21.12 13.82 17.65
N PRO A 128 20.57 14.63 16.72
CA PRO A 128 21.31 15.74 16.12
C PRO A 128 21.44 16.98 17.01
N ARG A 129 20.71 17.02 18.15
CA ARG A 129 20.80 18.04 19.23
C ARG A 129 20.81 19.49 18.73
N GLY A 130 19.76 19.87 18.00
CA GLY A 130 19.56 21.24 17.53
C GLY A 130 20.12 21.51 16.12
N TYR A 131 20.82 20.54 15.52
CA TYR A 131 21.16 20.55 14.10
C TYR A 131 20.05 19.91 13.26
N LYS A 132 19.73 20.48 12.10
CA LYS A 132 18.84 19.86 11.12
C LYS A 132 19.68 19.07 10.13
N VAL A 133 19.67 17.75 10.26
CA VAL A 133 20.38 16.86 9.32
C VAL A 133 19.77 17.00 7.94
N LEU A 134 20.60 17.27 6.94
CA LEU A 134 20.20 17.39 5.55
C LEU A 134 20.53 16.12 4.77
N ALA A 135 19.88 15.96 3.63
CA ALA A 135 20.09 14.80 2.76
C ALA A 135 21.51 14.73 2.17
N ASP A 136 22.27 15.82 2.18
CA ASP A 136 23.66 15.88 1.71
C ASP A 136 24.65 15.46 2.81
N ASP A 137 24.26 15.59 4.08
CA ASP A 137 25.08 15.18 5.23
C ASP A 137 25.24 13.64 5.30
N LEU A 138 24.30 12.89 4.73
CA LEU A 138 24.21 11.43 4.84
C LEU A 138 25.11 10.66 3.85
N GLN A 139 25.65 11.33 2.83
CA GLN A 139 26.54 10.77 1.80
C GLN A 139 26.25 9.29 1.43
N LEU A 140 24.99 9.01 1.09
CA LEU A 140 24.43 7.65 0.97
C LEU A 140 25.20 6.75 -0.02
N ASP A 141 25.79 7.33 -1.06
CA ASP A 141 26.64 6.61 -2.02
C ASP A 141 27.76 5.83 -1.32
N THR A 142 28.40 6.45 -0.32
CA THR A 142 29.51 5.81 0.43
C THR A 142 29.02 4.62 1.24
N ILE A 143 27.83 4.72 1.84
CA ILE A 143 27.24 3.60 2.62
C ILE A 143 26.88 2.45 1.68
N VAL A 144 26.27 2.77 0.53
CA VAL A 144 25.93 1.77 -0.48
C VAL A 144 27.17 1.07 -1.01
N ASP A 145 28.24 1.81 -1.26
CA ASP A 145 29.52 1.24 -1.69
C ASP A 145 30.08 0.27 -0.64
N ILE A 146 29.98 0.59 0.66
CA ILE A 146 30.36 -0.34 1.74
C ILE A 146 29.49 -1.60 1.69
N VAL A 147 28.17 -1.45 1.61
CA VAL A 147 27.22 -2.57 1.55
C VAL A 147 27.51 -3.51 0.38
N ARG A 148 27.97 -2.97 -0.76
CA ARG A 148 28.32 -3.75 -1.96
C ARG A 148 29.67 -4.47 -1.88
N HIS A 149 30.60 -4.06 -1.03
CA HIS A 149 31.96 -4.62 -1.03
C HIS A 149 32.32 -5.33 0.28
N THR A 150 31.62 -5.02 1.37
CA THR A 150 31.94 -5.59 2.68
C THR A 150 31.59 -7.07 2.74
N GLN A 151 32.54 -7.87 3.24
CA GLN A 151 32.33 -9.27 3.59
C GLN A 151 31.99 -9.44 5.07
N ASN A 152 32.10 -8.37 5.88
CA ASN A 152 31.82 -8.41 7.30
C ASN A 152 30.33 -8.15 7.58
N HIS A 153 29.66 -9.17 8.11
CA HIS A 153 28.22 -9.13 8.41
C HIS A 153 27.81 -8.06 9.43
N ARG A 154 28.68 -7.75 10.39
CA ARG A 154 28.41 -6.72 11.39
C ARG A 154 28.42 -5.33 10.77
N ILE A 155 29.39 -5.06 9.91
CA ILE A 155 29.49 -3.80 9.15
C ILE A 155 28.28 -3.66 8.23
N LEU A 156 27.92 -4.73 7.51
CA LEU A 156 26.72 -4.76 6.67
C LEU A 156 25.47 -4.39 7.48
N ARG A 157 25.26 -5.02 8.65
CA ARG A 157 24.11 -4.71 9.51
C ARG A 157 24.11 -3.26 9.96
N ASP A 158 25.22 -2.76 10.47
CA ASP A 158 25.33 -1.40 10.99
C ASP A 158 25.10 -0.37 9.86
N CYS A 159 25.58 -0.63 8.63
CA CYS A 159 25.27 0.17 7.43
C CYS A 159 23.78 0.15 7.07
N LEU A 160 23.13 -1.02 7.11
CA LEU A 160 21.70 -1.12 6.84
C LEU A 160 20.88 -0.38 7.91
N GLN A 161 21.26 -0.45 9.19
CA GLN A 161 20.65 0.34 10.27
C GLN A 161 20.84 1.85 10.06
N LEU A 162 22.01 2.27 9.60
CA LEU A 162 22.24 3.66 9.22
C LEU A 162 21.35 4.09 8.05
N LEU A 163 21.12 3.22 7.04
CA LEU A 163 20.15 3.49 5.97
C LEU A 163 18.72 3.60 6.50
N THR A 164 18.32 2.75 7.46
CA THR A 164 17.04 2.87 8.17
C THR A 164 16.91 4.23 8.85
N CYS A 165 17.95 4.68 9.56
CA CYS A 165 17.96 5.99 10.22
C CYS A 165 17.93 7.14 9.22
N ALA A 166 18.68 7.02 8.12
CA ALA A 166 18.69 7.98 7.04
C ALA A 166 17.32 8.13 6.36
N ALA A 167 16.49 7.07 6.35
CA ALA A 167 15.15 7.12 5.79
C ALA A 167 14.26 8.12 6.53
N THR A 168 14.50 8.35 7.82
CA THR A 168 13.77 9.37 8.61
C THR A 168 14.13 10.81 8.21
N VAL A 169 15.30 11.01 7.58
CA VAL A 169 15.80 12.33 7.15
C VAL A 169 15.52 12.57 5.67
N SER A 170 15.76 11.58 4.81
CA SER A 170 15.52 11.69 3.36
C SER A 170 15.00 10.37 2.76
N PRO A 171 13.70 10.08 2.93
CA PRO A 171 13.06 8.88 2.40
C PRO A 171 13.36 8.65 0.91
N LYS A 172 13.22 9.71 0.11
CA LYS A 172 13.39 9.68 -1.35
C LYS A 172 14.79 9.27 -1.78
N LYS A 173 15.84 9.83 -1.15
CA LYS A 173 17.23 9.50 -1.52
C LYS A 173 17.58 8.08 -1.07
N VAL A 174 17.21 7.68 0.15
CA VAL A 174 17.49 6.32 0.66
C VAL A 174 16.85 5.27 -0.22
N LEU A 175 15.60 5.47 -0.63
CA LEU A 175 14.89 4.51 -1.45
C LEU A 175 15.56 4.33 -2.83
N ALA A 176 16.10 5.38 -3.45
CA ALA A 176 16.85 5.25 -4.71
C ALA A 176 18.11 4.38 -4.55
N HIS A 177 18.77 4.49 -3.40
CA HIS A 177 19.97 3.75 -3.04
C HIS A 177 19.66 2.28 -2.68
N LEU A 178 18.53 2.04 -2.01
CA LEU A 178 18.07 0.69 -1.66
C LEU A 178 17.89 -0.21 -2.89
N MET A 179 17.49 0.32 -4.06
CA MET A 179 17.42 -0.45 -5.31
C MET A 179 18.72 -1.20 -5.59
N SER A 180 19.83 -0.49 -5.47
CA SER A 180 21.16 -1.04 -5.76
C SER A 180 21.68 -1.98 -4.68
N VAL A 181 21.23 -1.79 -3.43
CA VAL A 181 21.48 -2.73 -2.33
C VAL A 181 20.71 -4.03 -2.57
N TYR A 182 19.46 -3.95 -3.03
CA TYR A 182 18.62 -5.13 -3.32
C TYR A 182 19.20 -6.01 -4.43
N THR A 183 19.65 -5.42 -5.55
CA THR A 183 20.26 -6.19 -6.65
C THR A 183 21.52 -6.92 -6.18
N PHE A 184 22.39 -6.25 -5.42
CA PHE A 184 23.63 -6.85 -4.94
C PHE A 184 23.40 -8.00 -3.95
N MET A 185 22.42 -7.85 -3.06
CA MET A 185 22.05 -8.89 -2.08
C MET A 185 21.36 -10.12 -2.71
N GLY A 186 20.98 -10.05 -3.99
CA GLY A 186 20.46 -11.17 -4.78
C GLY A 186 21.56 -12.04 -5.42
N ASP A 187 22.68 -11.43 -5.83
CA ASP A 187 23.73 -12.09 -6.62
C ASP A 187 25.00 -12.50 -5.82
N GLY A 188 25.17 -12.00 -4.59
CA GLY A 188 26.40 -12.18 -3.79
C GLY A 188 26.45 -13.36 -2.80
N VAL A 189 27.66 -13.63 -2.28
CA VAL A 189 28.05 -14.65 -1.26
C VAL A 189 27.30 -14.52 0.09
N LEU A 190 26.46 -13.49 0.26
CA LEU A 190 25.56 -13.27 1.40
C LEU A 190 24.39 -14.27 1.50
N LYS A 191 24.32 -15.27 0.61
CA LYS A 191 23.40 -16.42 0.69
C LYS A 191 23.43 -17.19 2.03
N LYS A 192 24.48 -17.04 2.84
CA LYS A 192 24.73 -17.86 4.03
C LYS A 192 24.12 -17.34 5.35
N ASP A 193 23.67 -16.07 5.45
CA ASP A 193 22.91 -15.57 6.62
C ASP A 193 21.76 -14.66 6.18
N ASN A 194 20.59 -15.29 5.96
CA ASN A 194 19.43 -14.73 5.27
C ASN A 194 18.44 -13.97 6.16
N ASP A 195 18.35 -14.27 7.46
CA ASP A 195 17.26 -13.74 8.30
C ASP A 195 17.55 -12.36 8.88
N LEU A 196 18.79 -12.11 9.30
CA LEU A 196 19.18 -10.83 9.90
C LEU A 196 19.16 -9.71 8.85
N THR A 197 19.72 -9.98 7.68
CA THR A 197 19.73 -9.03 6.54
C THR A 197 18.32 -8.75 6.03
N LEU A 198 17.48 -9.78 5.93
CA LEU A 198 16.06 -9.63 5.60
C LEU A 198 15.30 -8.84 6.67
N SER A 199 15.60 -9.04 7.96
CA SER A 199 14.98 -8.29 9.06
C SER A 199 15.31 -6.80 9.01
N VAL A 200 16.56 -6.43 8.67
CA VAL A 200 16.90 -5.00 8.54
C VAL A 200 16.29 -4.40 7.28
N ILE A 201 16.17 -5.15 6.19
CA ILE A 201 15.43 -4.69 5.00
C ILE A 201 13.96 -4.45 5.32
N GLU A 202 13.34 -5.41 6.00
CA GLU A 202 11.95 -5.33 6.46
C GLU A 202 11.76 -4.07 7.31
N GLU A 203 12.62 -3.87 8.30
CA GLU A 203 12.58 -2.70 9.18
C GLU A 203 12.82 -1.39 8.41
N THR A 204 13.72 -1.39 7.43
CA THR A 204 13.97 -0.21 6.60
C THR A 204 12.75 0.18 5.77
N LEU A 205 12.09 -0.79 5.14
CA LEU A 205 10.86 -0.54 4.39
C LEU A 205 9.71 -0.15 5.30
N ASN A 206 9.60 -0.77 6.48
CA ASN A 206 8.63 -0.43 7.50
C ASN A 206 8.82 1.03 7.96
N VAL A 207 10.03 1.42 8.36
CA VAL A 207 10.35 2.81 8.75
C VAL A 207 10.08 3.78 7.61
N LEU A 208 10.39 3.41 6.37
CA LEU A 208 10.16 4.26 5.22
C LEU A 208 8.67 4.52 4.98
N PHE A 209 7.85 3.47 4.88
CA PHE A 209 6.41 3.61 4.66
C PHE A 209 5.73 4.27 5.86
N THR A 210 6.10 3.92 7.10
CA THR A 210 5.55 4.58 8.30
C THR A 210 5.96 6.06 8.38
N THR A 211 7.18 6.43 8.01
CA THR A 211 7.61 7.84 7.94
C THR A 211 6.74 8.60 6.96
N VAL A 212 6.49 8.03 5.77
CA VAL A 212 5.58 8.63 4.79
C VAL A 212 4.16 8.72 5.35
N MET A 213 3.62 7.66 5.96
CA MET A 213 2.26 7.66 6.53
C MET A 213 2.06 8.64 7.69
N ASN A 214 3.14 9.00 8.40
CA ASN A 214 3.10 9.99 9.47
C ASN A 214 3.15 11.44 8.97
N GLU A 215 3.45 11.67 7.69
CA GLU A 215 3.40 13.02 7.11
C GLU A 215 1.95 13.51 7.01
N LYS A 216 1.68 14.69 7.57
CA LYS A 216 0.34 15.34 7.55
C LYS A 216 0.21 16.43 6.49
N ASP A 217 1.28 16.66 5.72
CA ASP A 217 1.36 17.76 4.76
C ASP A 217 0.76 17.37 3.40
N GLN A 218 0.51 18.38 2.56
CA GLN A 218 0.06 18.18 1.17
C GLN A 218 1.04 17.31 0.34
N LEU A 219 2.29 17.17 0.80
CA LEU A 219 3.31 16.34 0.18
C LEU A 219 3.11 14.84 0.43
N PHE A 220 2.32 14.45 1.44
CA PHE A 220 2.07 13.05 1.82
C PHE A 220 1.71 12.18 0.61
N HIS A 221 0.71 12.61 -0.16
CA HIS A 221 0.23 11.90 -1.34
C HIS A 221 1.32 11.70 -2.40
N ASP A 222 2.21 12.70 -2.57
CA ASP A 222 3.30 12.64 -3.54
C ASP A 222 4.41 11.70 -3.07
N GLN A 223 4.69 11.72 -1.78
CA GLN A 223 5.64 10.80 -1.17
C GLN A 223 5.14 9.37 -1.22
N LEU A 224 3.87 9.12 -0.90
CA LEU A 224 3.26 7.79 -0.98
C LEU A 224 3.37 7.20 -2.38
N VAL A 225 3.00 7.97 -3.40
CA VAL A 225 3.07 7.52 -4.80
C VAL A 225 4.52 7.28 -5.21
N THR A 226 5.44 8.17 -4.84
CA THR A 226 6.88 8.03 -5.16
C THR A 226 7.47 6.78 -4.51
N THR A 227 7.19 6.57 -3.23
CA THR A 227 7.69 5.44 -2.45
C THR A 227 7.13 4.12 -2.96
N SER A 228 5.83 4.08 -3.26
CA SER A 228 5.16 2.90 -3.82
C SER A 228 5.71 2.53 -5.21
N ARG A 229 6.00 3.52 -6.07
CA ARG A 229 6.58 3.27 -7.40
C ARG A 229 7.96 2.65 -7.32
N LEU A 230 8.76 3.13 -6.37
CA LEU A 230 10.12 2.66 -6.22
C LEU A 230 10.17 1.27 -5.56
N PHE A 231 9.26 1.00 -4.62
CA PHE A 231 8.99 -0.35 -4.14
C PHE A 231 8.58 -1.29 -5.28
N ALA A 232 7.58 -0.91 -6.09
CA ALA A 232 7.14 -1.69 -7.24
C ALA A 232 8.26 -1.94 -8.26
N ALA A 233 9.22 -1.01 -8.37
CA ALA A 233 10.36 -1.16 -9.28
C ALA A 233 11.38 -2.21 -8.84
N SER A 234 11.54 -2.44 -7.53
CA SER A 234 12.57 -3.33 -6.96
C SER A 234 12.05 -4.67 -6.45
N ILE A 235 10.76 -4.77 -6.09
CA ILE A 235 10.21 -6.01 -5.53
C ILE A 235 10.35 -7.21 -6.48
N THR A 236 10.44 -6.95 -7.80
CA THR A 236 10.69 -7.99 -8.82
C THR A 236 12.11 -8.53 -8.79
N ASP A 237 13.07 -7.75 -8.32
CA ASP A 237 14.48 -8.14 -8.25
C ASP A 237 14.77 -8.94 -6.96
N ILE A 238 13.85 -8.88 -6.00
CA ILE A 238 13.91 -9.66 -4.76
C ILE A 238 13.52 -11.12 -5.05
N PRO A 239 14.31 -12.12 -4.60
CA PRO A 239 13.98 -13.54 -4.74
C PRO A 239 12.62 -13.91 -4.12
N ALA A 240 11.90 -14.85 -4.76
CA ALA A 240 10.54 -15.24 -4.36
C ALA A 240 10.42 -15.58 -2.86
N HIS A 241 11.30 -16.45 -2.33
CA HIS A 241 11.28 -16.87 -0.92
C HIS A 241 11.49 -15.75 0.13
N ARG A 242 11.93 -14.55 -0.29
CA ARG A 242 12.10 -13.39 0.60
C ARG A 242 11.00 -12.35 0.41
N ARG A 243 10.30 -12.42 -0.72
CA ARG A 243 9.36 -11.42 -1.18
C ARG A 243 8.14 -11.33 -0.26
N ASP A 244 7.61 -12.47 0.15
CA ASP A 244 6.38 -12.55 0.94
C ASP A 244 6.51 -11.79 2.25
N ARG A 245 7.61 -12.02 2.99
CA ARG A 245 7.90 -11.32 4.25
C ARG A 245 7.95 -9.80 4.06
N ILE A 246 8.54 -9.33 2.96
CA ILE A 246 8.62 -7.90 2.63
C ILE A 246 7.24 -7.35 2.24
N LEU A 247 6.45 -8.10 1.47
CA LEU A 247 5.10 -7.70 1.07
C LEU A 247 4.20 -7.52 2.31
N HIS A 248 4.25 -8.45 3.27
CA HIS A 248 3.53 -8.32 4.54
C HIS A 248 3.96 -7.09 5.33
N ALA A 249 5.26 -6.80 5.43
CA ALA A 249 5.75 -5.61 6.13
C ALA A 249 5.35 -4.29 5.46
N VAL A 250 5.42 -4.23 4.13
CA VAL A 250 4.94 -3.06 3.36
C VAL A 250 3.42 -2.92 3.50
N ALA A 251 2.67 -4.02 3.51
CA ALA A 251 1.25 -3.98 3.76
C ALA A 251 0.97 -3.35 5.13
N ARG A 252 1.48 -3.92 6.23
CA ARG A 252 1.29 -3.39 7.60
C ARG A 252 1.63 -1.90 7.71
N SER A 253 2.75 -1.48 7.11
CA SER A 253 3.23 -0.09 7.19
C SER A 253 2.45 0.89 6.32
N ALA A 254 1.91 0.46 5.18
CA ALA A 254 1.04 1.29 4.34
C ALA A 254 -0.36 1.49 4.95
N GLY A 255 -0.83 0.51 5.72
CA GLY A 255 -2.13 0.53 6.38
C GLY A 255 -3.32 0.32 5.43
N THR A 256 -4.48 0.05 6.03
CA THR A 256 -5.71 -0.36 5.34
C THR A 256 -6.24 0.71 4.37
N HIS A 257 -6.09 1.98 4.71
CA HIS A 257 -6.62 3.10 3.91
C HIS A 257 -5.88 3.35 2.59
N TYR A 258 -4.60 2.94 2.50
CA TYR A 258 -3.73 3.26 1.37
C TYR A 258 -3.12 2.03 0.68
N ILE A 259 -3.36 0.81 1.18
CA ILE A 259 -2.89 -0.42 0.54
C ILE A 259 -3.32 -0.53 -0.93
N TRP A 260 -4.56 -0.13 -1.23
CA TRP A 260 -5.09 -0.13 -2.60
C TRP A 260 -4.26 0.75 -3.54
N VAL A 261 -3.63 1.82 -3.04
CA VAL A 261 -2.74 2.71 -3.82
C VAL A 261 -1.45 1.99 -4.17
N VAL A 262 -0.87 1.25 -3.22
CA VAL A 262 0.36 0.48 -3.44
C VAL A 262 0.12 -0.60 -4.49
N ILE A 263 -1.01 -1.31 -4.39
CA ILE A 263 -1.46 -2.31 -5.38
C ILE A 263 -1.71 -1.66 -6.75
N ALA A 264 -2.41 -0.54 -6.79
CA ALA A 264 -2.64 0.21 -8.02
C ALA A 264 -1.30 0.58 -8.71
N ILE A 265 -0.26 0.93 -7.95
CA ILE A 265 1.06 1.27 -8.48
C ILE A 265 1.87 0.02 -8.88
N LEU A 266 1.69 -1.12 -8.21
CA LEU A 266 2.23 -2.40 -8.65
C LEU A 266 1.70 -2.78 -10.04
N PHE A 267 0.38 -2.64 -10.26
CA PHE A 267 -0.21 -2.85 -11.58
C PHE A 267 0.23 -1.79 -12.60
N GLU A 268 0.50 -0.54 -12.20
CA GLU A 268 1.06 0.47 -13.10
C GLU A 268 2.41 -0.03 -13.62
N ARG A 269 3.31 -0.45 -12.71
CA ARG A 269 4.63 -0.99 -13.06
C ARG A 269 4.54 -2.21 -13.98
N TYR A 270 3.62 -3.13 -13.70
CA TYR A 270 3.34 -4.29 -14.55
C TYR A 270 2.95 -3.84 -15.97
N CYS A 271 1.92 -3.02 -16.09
CA CYS A 271 1.36 -2.64 -17.39
C CYS A 271 2.30 -1.75 -18.22
N LEU A 272 3.13 -0.93 -17.57
CA LEU A 272 4.13 -0.11 -18.26
C LEU A 272 5.28 -0.94 -18.86
N ASN A 273 5.58 -2.11 -18.29
CA ASN A 273 6.70 -2.97 -18.67
C ASN A 273 6.30 -4.26 -19.41
N TRP A 274 5.01 -4.60 -19.45
CA TRP A 274 4.43 -5.73 -20.17
C TRP A 274 5.02 -5.97 -21.58
N PRO A 275 5.15 -4.97 -22.48
CA PRO A 275 5.59 -5.24 -23.85
C PRO A 275 7.09 -5.52 -23.96
N LYS A 276 7.87 -5.37 -22.88
CA LYS A 276 9.33 -5.53 -22.89
C LYS A 276 9.78 -6.94 -22.49
N LYS A 277 8.90 -7.79 -21.95
CA LYS A 277 9.25 -9.14 -21.49
C LYS A 277 8.52 -10.20 -22.33
N PRO A 278 9.22 -11.19 -22.91
CA PRO A 278 8.59 -12.27 -23.69
C PRO A 278 7.70 -13.19 -22.83
N GLU A 279 7.83 -13.14 -21.50
CA GLU A 279 7.10 -13.95 -20.50
C GLU A 279 5.85 -13.23 -19.95
N GLY A 280 5.07 -12.58 -20.82
CA GLY A 280 3.97 -11.69 -20.41
C GLY A 280 2.97 -12.30 -19.43
N ARG A 281 2.66 -13.62 -19.52
CA ARG A 281 1.75 -14.31 -18.59
C ARG A 281 2.34 -14.58 -17.21
N THR A 282 3.55 -15.12 -17.14
CA THR A 282 4.27 -15.36 -15.87
C THR A 282 4.48 -14.06 -15.09
N SER A 283 4.69 -12.94 -15.81
CA SER A 283 4.76 -11.63 -15.17
C SER A 283 3.42 -11.18 -14.58
N ALA A 284 2.27 -11.49 -15.20
CA ALA A 284 0.96 -11.10 -14.69
C ALA A 284 0.61 -11.83 -13.39
N GLU A 285 0.79 -13.15 -13.40
CA GLU A 285 0.57 -14.04 -12.23
C GLU A 285 1.39 -13.56 -11.04
N LEU A 286 2.63 -13.12 -11.28
CA LEU A 286 3.50 -12.61 -10.24
C LEU A 286 2.94 -11.35 -9.54
N TYR A 287 2.49 -10.34 -10.28
CA TYR A 287 1.92 -9.14 -9.66
C TYR A 287 0.57 -9.42 -8.99
N GLU A 288 -0.21 -10.36 -9.53
CA GLU A 288 -1.47 -10.81 -8.93
C GLU A 288 -1.23 -11.55 -7.59
N GLU A 289 -0.23 -12.42 -7.53
CA GLU A 289 0.21 -13.12 -6.31
C GLU A 289 0.72 -12.13 -5.27
N MET A 290 1.64 -11.23 -5.64
CA MET A 290 2.13 -10.18 -4.74
C MET A 290 0.98 -9.35 -4.15
N SER A 291 0.03 -8.94 -4.99
CA SER A 291 -1.12 -8.14 -4.55
C SER A 291 -2.02 -8.92 -3.60
N THR A 292 -2.20 -10.23 -3.84
CA THR A 292 -2.97 -11.12 -2.96
C THR A 292 -2.30 -11.26 -1.59
N ILE A 293 -0.98 -11.48 -1.55
CA ILE A 293 -0.19 -11.55 -0.31
C ILE A 293 -0.29 -10.26 0.50
N MET A 294 -0.22 -9.10 -0.17
CA MET A 294 -0.32 -7.81 0.54
C MET A 294 -1.69 -7.58 1.16
N VAL A 295 -2.76 -8.00 0.49
CA VAL A 295 -4.14 -7.85 0.98
C VAL A 295 -4.44 -8.88 2.06
N SER A 296 -3.87 -10.08 1.98
CA SER A 296 -4.14 -11.16 2.93
C SER A 296 -3.69 -10.85 4.36
N GLU A 297 -2.82 -9.85 4.56
CA GLU A 297 -2.42 -9.33 5.87
C GLU A 297 -3.60 -8.76 6.69
N TYR A 298 -4.69 -8.39 6.04
CA TYR A 298 -5.82 -7.68 6.67
C TYR A 298 -7.03 -8.57 6.94
N ASP A 299 -7.97 -8.08 7.75
CA ASP A 299 -9.28 -8.71 7.93
C ASP A 299 -10.12 -8.68 6.65
N VAL A 300 -11.11 -9.55 6.53
CA VAL A 300 -11.97 -9.69 5.33
C VAL A 300 -12.63 -8.37 4.92
N VAL A 301 -13.03 -7.56 5.91
CA VAL A 301 -13.72 -6.30 5.68
C VAL A 301 -12.78 -5.30 5.00
N GLU A 302 -11.56 -5.18 5.49
CA GLU A 302 -10.53 -4.32 4.92
C GLU A 302 -10.05 -4.84 3.55
N GLN A 303 -10.01 -6.16 3.36
CA GLN A 303 -9.74 -6.76 2.06
C GLN A 303 -10.81 -6.38 1.02
N LEU A 304 -12.09 -6.46 1.40
CA LEU A 304 -13.22 -6.04 0.57
C LEU A 304 -13.20 -4.52 0.32
N SER A 305 -12.90 -3.72 1.35
CA SER A 305 -12.72 -2.26 1.24
C SER A 305 -11.62 -1.90 0.23
N CYS A 306 -10.50 -2.63 0.23
CA CYS A 306 -9.43 -2.47 -0.77
C CYS A 306 -9.94 -2.68 -2.20
N THR A 307 -10.70 -3.76 -2.45
CA THR A 307 -11.29 -4.00 -3.77
C THR A 307 -12.29 -2.91 -4.19
N ALA A 308 -13.12 -2.43 -3.25
CA ALA A 308 -14.05 -1.35 -3.50
C ALA A 308 -13.33 -0.05 -3.89
N ASN A 309 -12.23 0.28 -3.20
CA ASN A 309 -11.42 1.46 -3.50
C ASN A 309 -10.75 1.37 -4.88
N LEU A 310 -10.27 0.20 -5.27
CA LEU A 310 -9.73 -0.03 -6.62
C LEU A 310 -10.80 0.13 -7.70
N ILE A 311 -12.01 -0.40 -7.50
CA ILE A 311 -13.13 -0.23 -8.46
C ILE A 311 -13.48 1.25 -8.60
N LYS A 312 -13.69 1.95 -7.48
CA LYS A 312 -13.94 3.40 -7.47
C LYS A 312 -12.84 4.17 -8.18
N TYR A 313 -11.59 3.78 -8.00
CA TYR A 313 -10.47 4.39 -8.68
C TYR A 313 -10.49 4.14 -10.19
N ILE A 314 -10.76 2.92 -10.64
CA ILE A 314 -10.89 2.59 -12.08
C ILE A 314 -12.01 3.40 -12.74
N ILE A 315 -13.16 3.53 -12.09
CA ILE A 315 -14.29 4.34 -12.59
C ILE A 315 -13.87 5.81 -12.69
N LYS A 316 -13.21 6.36 -11.65
CA LYS A 316 -12.72 7.74 -11.63
C LYS A 316 -11.62 8.03 -12.63
N LEU A 317 -10.85 7.01 -13.03
CA LEU A 317 -9.85 7.14 -14.09
C LEU A 317 -10.51 7.48 -15.44
N GLY A 318 -11.81 7.19 -15.58
CA GLY A 318 -12.66 7.52 -16.72
C GLY A 318 -12.43 6.60 -17.92
N GLY A 319 -13.10 6.92 -19.03
CA GLY A 319 -12.99 6.25 -20.32
C GLY A 319 -11.70 6.49 -21.10
N ASP A 320 -11.69 6.05 -22.36
CA ASP A 320 -10.57 6.32 -23.27
C ASP A 320 -10.59 7.76 -23.79
N PHE A 321 -11.79 8.30 -24.01
CA PHE A 321 -12.01 9.64 -24.57
C PHE A 321 -12.34 10.71 -23.53
N SER A 322 -12.46 10.31 -22.26
CA SER A 322 -12.73 11.22 -21.15
C SER A 322 -11.65 12.33 -21.12
N ASP A 323 -12.07 13.60 -21.05
CA ASP A 323 -11.18 14.77 -21.16
C ASP A 323 -9.95 14.62 -20.26
N CYS A 324 -8.75 14.65 -20.88
CA CYS A 324 -7.49 14.65 -20.15
C CYS A 324 -7.23 16.06 -19.60
N LYS A 325 -8.00 16.48 -18.59
CA LYS A 325 -7.74 17.74 -17.91
C LYS A 325 -6.52 17.55 -17.01
N SER A 326 -5.44 18.27 -17.30
CA SER A 326 -4.34 18.37 -16.34
C SER A 326 -4.89 19.03 -15.07
N PRO A 327 -4.49 18.56 -13.88
CA PRO A 327 -5.00 19.11 -12.64
C PRO A 327 -4.74 20.62 -12.56
N THR A 328 -5.79 21.42 -12.62
CA THR A 328 -5.70 22.88 -12.52
C THR A 328 -5.55 23.30 -11.06
N ALA A 329 -5.14 24.56 -10.81
CA ALA A 329 -5.00 25.07 -9.44
C ALA A 329 -6.30 24.92 -8.62
N GLY A 330 -7.47 24.91 -9.27
CA GLY A 330 -8.79 24.76 -8.65
C GLY A 330 -9.27 23.32 -8.36
N ASP A 331 -8.60 22.27 -8.89
CA ASP A 331 -9.08 20.90 -8.68
C ASP A 331 -8.84 20.40 -7.25
N ASN A 332 -9.78 19.60 -6.76
CA ASN A 332 -9.75 19.02 -5.42
C ASN A 332 -8.46 18.20 -5.22
N GLN A 333 -7.84 18.31 -4.04
CA GLN A 333 -6.59 17.58 -3.72
C GLN A 333 -6.71 16.07 -3.96
N LYS A 334 -7.90 15.50 -3.75
CA LYS A 334 -8.19 14.09 -4.01
C LYS A 334 -8.07 13.72 -5.49
N GLU A 335 -8.56 14.55 -6.41
CA GLU A 335 -8.45 14.29 -7.85
C GLU A 335 -7.00 14.39 -8.32
N LYS A 336 -6.28 15.41 -7.82
CA LYS A 336 -4.83 15.56 -8.07
C LYS A 336 -4.04 14.35 -7.58
N PHE A 337 -4.44 13.75 -6.47
CA PHE A 337 -3.83 12.53 -5.95
C PHE A 337 -4.10 11.32 -6.85
N LEU A 338 -5.37 11.10 -7.24
CA LEU A 338 -5.74 9.98 -8.11
C LEU A 338 -5.04 10.07 -9.48
N SER A 339 -4.96 11.27 -10.08
CA SER A 339 -4.25 11.46 -11.35
C SER A 339 -2.75 11.19 -11.27
N LYS A 340 -2.15 11.25 -10.06
CA LYS A 340 -0.74 10.95 -9.85
C LYS A 340 -0.47 9.44 -9.78
N ILE A 341 -1.47 8.60 -9.51
CA ILE A 341 -1.31 7.13 -9.44
C ILE A 341 -1.08 6.57 -10.86
N PHE A 342 -1.94 6.90 -11.82
CA PHE A 342 -1.72 6.60 -13.24
C PHE A 342 -1.90 7.87 -14.08
N ASP A 343 -0.79 8.37 -14.64
CA ASP A 343 -0.80 9.63 -15.37
C ASP A 343 -1.24 9.44 -16.83
N ARG A 344 -2.49 9.80 -17.13
CA ARG A 344 -3.08 9.70 -18.48
C ARG A 344 -2.38 10.59 -19.51
N THR A 345 -1.71 11.67 -19.09
CA THR A 345 -0.98 12.56 -20.03
C THR A 345 0.33 11.94 -20.49
N LYS A 346 0.95 11.10 -19.65
CA LYS A 346 2.26 10.50 -19.90
C LYS A 346 2.19 9.13 -20.56
N HIS A 347 1.04 8.45 -20.49
CA HIS A 347 0.92 7.06 -20.89
C HIS A 347 -0.07 6.87 -22.03
N SER A 348 0.22 5.90 -22.91
CA SER A 348 -0.64 5.60 -24.05
C SER A 348 -1.97 4.99 -23.59
N VAL A 349 -3.02 5.20 -24.39
CA VAL A 349 -4.35 4.61 -24.16
C VAL A 349 -4.27 3.08 -24.07
N GLN A 350 -3.40 2.42 -24.85
CA GLN A 350 -3.20 0.96 -24.75
C GLN A 350 -2.73 0.50 -23.36
N LYS A 351 -1.81 1.25 -22.74
CA LYS A 351 -1.32 0.94 -21.38
C LYS A 351 -2.41 1.15 -20.34
N LEU A 352 -3.20 2.21 -20.51
CA LEU A 352 -4.36 2.51 -19.69
C LEU A 352 -5.43 1.41 -19.81
N ARG A 353 -5.69 0.93 -21.03
CA ARG A 353 -6.60 -0.18 -21.29
C ARG A 353 -6.17 -1.46 -20.58
N HIS A 354 -4.90 -1.81 -20.73
CA HIS A 354 -4.29 -2.98 -20.07
C HIS A 354 -4.34 -2.85 -18.55
N TYR A 355 -4.10 -1.65 -18.02
CA TYR A 355 -4.16 -1.35 -16.59
C TYR A 355 -5.54 -1.58 -15.98
N ARG A 356 -6.61 -1.04 -16.60
CA ARG A 356 -8.00 -1.29 -16.15
C ARG A 356 -8.34 -2.78 -16.19
N PHE A 357 -7.99 -3.45 -17.30
CA PHE A 357 -8.29 -4.86 -17.49
C PHE A 357 -7.55 -5.76 -16.49
N ALA A 358 -6.29 -5.45 -16.19
CA ALA A 358 -5.47 -6.20 -15.23
C ALA A 358 -6.00 -6.05 -13.80
N ILE A 359 -6.34 -4.84 -13.36
CA ILE A 359 -6.88 -4.61 -12.00
C ILE A 359 -8.23 -5.32 -11.83
N LEU A 360 -9.18 -5.11 -12.75
CA LEU A 360 -10.49 -5.82 -12.68
C LEU A 360 -10.29 -7.34 -12.72
N GLY A 361 -9.27 -7.80 -13.45
CA GLY A 361 -8.95 -9.21 -13.51
C GLY A 361 -8.33 -9.82 -12.28
N TRP A 362 -7.49 -9.07 -11.60
CA TRP A 362 -7.00 -9.45 -10.29
C TRP A 362 -8.14 -9.47 -9.27
N ILE A 363 -9.01 -8.46 -9.24
CA ILE A 363 -10.17 -8.42 -8.33
C ILE A 363 -11.03 -9.68 -8.52
N ALA A 364 -11.38 -10.04 -9.75
CA ALA A 364 -12.16 -11.24 -10.03
C ALA A 364 -11.53 -12.53 -9.47
N ARG A 365 -10.20 -12.68 -9.59
CA ARG A 365 -9.47 -13.86 -9.07
C ARG A 365 -9.31 -13.82 -7.55
N PHE A 366 -9.05 -12.65 -6.99
CA PHE A 366 -8.92 -12.45 -5.56
C PHE A 366 -10.21 -12.86 -4.83
N LEU A 367 -11.37 -12.44 -5.34
CA LEU A 367 -12.68 -12.82 -4.80
C LEU A 367 -12.98 -14.32 -4.92
N GLU A 368 -12.25 -15.03 -5.77
CA GLU A 368 -12.36 -16.48 -5.93
C GLU A 368 -11.35 -17.24 -5.06
N SER A 369 -10.38 -16.56 -4.45
CA SER A 369 -9.34 -17.17 -3.61
C SER A 369 -9.92 -17.98 -2.46
N ASP A 370 -9.43 -19.20 -2.27
CA ASP A 370 -9.84 -20.06 -1.17
C ASP A 370 -9.41 -19.48 0.18
N GLU A 371 -8.24 -18.83 0.27
CA GLU A 371 -7.78 -18.18 1.51
C GLU A 371 -8.75 -17.06 1.93
N PHE A 372 -9.22 -16.26 0.98
CA PHE A 372 -10.19 -15.21 1.22
C PHE A 372 -11.53 -15.79 1.70
N LYS A 373 -12.03 -16.84 1.03
CA LYS A 373 -13.29 -17.50 1.39
C LYS A 373 -13.26 -18.13 2.78
N VAL A 374 -12.13 -18.74 3.16
CA VAL A 374 -11.94 -19.27 4.52
C VAL A 374 -12.03 -18.14 5.55
N LYS A 375 -11.31 -17.03 5.33
CA LYS A 375 -11.40 -15.86 6.22
C LYS A 375 -12.82 -15.29 6.29
N LEU A 376 -13.56 -15.27 5.18
CA LEU A 376 -14.95 -14.80 5.13
C LEU A 376 -15.91 -15.70 5.91
N ALA A 377 -15.66 -17.02 5.96
CA ALA A 377 -16.45 -17.95 6.76
C ALA A 377 -16.20 -17.77 8.27
N ASP A 378 -15.01 -17.34 8.65
CA ASP A 378 -14.57 -17.14 10.04
C ASP A 378 -14.89 -15.71 10.57
N VAL A 379 -15.81 -14.97 9.94
CA VAL A 379 -16.14 -13.59 10.38
C VAL A 379 -16.95 -13.60 11.68
N ASP A 380 -16.39 -12.97 12.71
CA ASP A 380 -17.04 -12.78 14.02
C ASP A 380 -18.22 -11.79 13.97
N ASP A 381 -19.17 -11.94 14.89
CA ASP A 381 -20.33 -11.04 15.07
C ASP A 381 -19.94 -9.57 15.23
N SER A 382 -18.78 -9.28 15.83
CA SER A 382 -18.28 -7.91 16.03
C SER A 382 -17.90 -7.20 14.72
N SER A 383 -17.53 -7.95 13.70
CA SER A 383 -17.16 -7.42 12.38
C SER A 383 -18.34 -7.42 11.40
N TYR A 384 -19.48 -8.01 11.78
CA TYR A 384 -20.66 -8.14 10.94
C TYR A 384 -21.21 -6.78 10.48
N ASP A 385 -21.31 -5.80 11.39
CA ASP A 385 -21.81 -4.46 11.05
C ASP A 385 -20.86 -3.73 10.07
N ARG A 386 -19.55 -3.83 10.29
CA ARG A 386 -18.54 -3.28 9.35
C ARG A 386 -18.60 -3.98 7.99
N LEU A 387 -18.83 -5.29 7.97
CA LEU A 387 -19.01 -6.07 6.76
C LEU A 387 -20.28 -5.65 6.02
N LEU A 388 -21.39 -5.39 6.73
CA LEU A 388 -22.64 -4.90 6.17
C LEU A 388 -22.44 -3.55 5.47
N ASP A 389 -21.78 -2.59 6.13
CA ASP A 389 -21.47 -1.28 5.53
C ASP A 389 -20.56 -1.41 4.31
N THR A 390 -19.55 -2.27 4.39
CA THR A 390 -18.62 -2.51 3.27
C THR A 390 -19.33 -3.19 2.10
N ALA A 391 -20.25 -4.11 2.37
CA ALA A 391 -21.06 -4.77 1.36
C ALA A 391 -22.05 -3.81 0.67
N LYS A 392 -22.64 -2.85 1.40
CA LYS A 392 -23.42 -1.74 0.80
C LYS A 392 -22.57 -0.91 -0.15
N VAL A 393 -21.34 -0.56 0.27
CA VAL A 393 -20.39 0.16 -0.57
C VAL A 393 -20.05 -0.64 -1.83
N LEU A 394 -19.83 -1.94 -1.72
CA LEU A 394 -19.56 -2.81 -2.86
C LEU A 394 -20.75 -2.96 -3.80
N LEU A 395 -21.97 -3.04 -3.27
CA LEU A 395 -23.19 -3.04 -4.08
C LEU A 395 -23.28 -1.75 -4.89
N LEU A 396 -23.04 -0.59 -4.27
CA LEU A 396 -22.98 0.68 -5.00
C LEU A 396 -21.89 0.67 -6.07
N CYS A 397 -20.67 0.21 -5.74
CA CYS A 397 -19.59 0.06 -6.71
C CYS A 397 -19.98 -0.84 -7.88
N SER A 398 -20.76 -1.90 -7.65
CA SER A 398 -21.20 -2.81 -8.71
C SER A 398 -22.13 -2.14 -9.72
N VAL A 399 -22.99 -1.23 -9.24
CA VAL A 399 -23.90 -0.45 -10.09
C VAL A 399 -23.14 0.63 -10.84
N GLU A 400 -22.26 1.37 -10.15
CA GLU A 400 -21.43 2.40 -10.77
C GLU A 400 -20.47 1.81 -11.83
N LEU A 401 -19.93 0.60 -11.58
CA LEU A 401 -19.07 -0.10 -12.52
C LEU A 401 -19.83 -0.56 -13.77
N ASP A 402 -21.02 -1.13 -13.59
CA ASP A 402 -21.90 -1.56 -14.68
C ASP A 402 -22.29 -0.36 -15.57
N ASP A 403 -22.72 0.74 -14.95
CA ASP A 403 -23.07 1.98 -15.63
C ASP A 403 -21.89 2.57 -16.39
N PHE A 404 -20.71 2.60 -15.76
CA PHE A 404 -19.48 3.10 -16.39
C PHE A 404 -19.12 2.27 -17.64
N VAL A 405 -19.05 0.95 -17.51
CA VAL A 405 -18.60 0.11 -18.63
C VAL A 405 -19.64 0.06 -19.74
N THR A 406 -20.93 0.05 -19.41
CA THR A 406 -22.02 0.12 -20.40
C THR A 406 -22.00 1.44 -21.17
N SER A 407 -21.82 2.57 -20.47
CA SER A 407 -21.71 3.88 -21.12
C SER A 407 -20.55 3.93 -22.11
N GLU A 408 -19.36 3.50 -21.67
CA GLU A 408 -18.16 3.53 -22.52
C GLU A 408 -18.24 2.54 -23.69
N ALA A 409 -18.87 1.37 -23.49
CA ALA A 409 -19.09 0.40 -24.56
C ALA A 409 -20.04 0.96 -25.64
N LEU A 410 -21.14 1.62 -25.24
CA LEU A 410 -22.07 2.28 -26.15
C LEU A 410 -21.43 3.44 -26.91
N ASP A 411 -20.60 4.24 -26.23
CA ASP A 411 -19.89 5.34 -26.88
C ASP A 411 -18.83 4.81 -27.86
N ALA A 412 -18.11 3.74 -27.51
CA ALA A 412 -17.20 3.06 -28.43
C ALA A 412 -17.93 2.46 -29.65
N GLU A 413 -19.16 1.95 -29.48
CA GLU A 413 -19.99 1.45 -30.58
C GLU A 413 -20.42 2.57 -31.53
N LYS A 414 -20.94 3.70 -31.00
CA LYS A 414 -21.34 4.87 -31.82
C LYS A 414 -20.19 5.37 -32.69
N HIS A 415 -18.98 5.47 -32.12
CA HIS A 415 -17.79 5.87 -32.85
C HIS A 415 -17.36 4.85 -33.92
N ASN A 416 -17.62 3.56 -33.72
CA ASN A 416 -17.35 2.52 -34.71
C ASN A 416 -18.29 2.60 -35.92
N VAL A 417 -19.54 3.05 -35.73
CA VAL A 417 -20.54 3.19 -36.81
C VAL A 417 -20.34 4.49 -37.63
N GLN A 418 -19.84 5.56 -37.02
CA GLN A 418 -19.66 6.86 -37.69
C GLN A 418 -18.42 6.93 -38.60
N GLU A 419 -17.36 6.15 -38.33
CA GLU A 419 -16.16 6.09 -39.16
C GLU A 419 -15.98 4.69 -39.79
N ASN A 420 -16.60 4.47 -40.95
CA ASN A 420 -16.34 3.27 -41.73
C ASN A 420 -14.85 3.22 -42.11
N SER A 421 -14.13 2.22 -41.59
CA SER A 421 -12.79 1.73 -42.00
C SER A 421 -11.53 2.25 -41.28
N ASN A 422 -11.44 2.11 -39.95
CA ASN A 422 -10.13 2.05 -39.28
C ASN A 422 -10.01 0.80 -38.38
N GLN A 423 -8.95 -0.01 -38.53
CA GLN A 423 -8.71 -1.19 -37.68
C GLN A 423 -8.64 -0.85 -36.17
N GLN A 424 -8.31 0.40 -35.84
CA GLN A 424 -8.18 0.88 -34.47
C GLN A 424 -9.53 1.11 -33.76
N THR A 425 -10.59 1.53 -34.47
CA THR A 425 -11.94 1.72 -33.90
C THR A 425 -12.61 0.38 -33.62
N THR A 426 -12.49 -0.60 -34.51
CA THR A 426 -12.96 -1.98 -34.27
C THR A 426 -12.29 -2.63 -33.06
N ASN A 427 -10.99 -2.37 -32.85
CA ASN A 427 -10.25 -2.87 -31.70
C ASN A 427 -10.64 -2.17 -30.39
N ASN A 428 -11.16 -0.94 -30.45
CA ASN A 428 -11.67 -0.23 -29.28
C ASN A 428 -12.97 -0.86 -28.76
N TYR A 429 -13.94 -1.07 -29.66
CA TYR A 429 -15.21 -1.68 -29.28
C TYR A 429 -15.01 -3.10 -28.69
N LYS A 430 -14.16 -3.92 -29.33
CA LYS A 430 -13.80 -5.25 -28.79
C LYS A 430 -13.17 -5.20 -27.41
N TYR A 431 -12.36 -4.18 -27.13
CA TYR A 431 -11.77 -3.98 -25.81
C TYR A 431 -12.85 -3.70 -24.75
N TRP A 432 -13.78 -2.78 -25.02
CA TRP A 432 -14.83 -2.45 -24.06
C TRP A 432 -15.80 -3.62 -23.83
N ILE A 433 -16.07 -4.46 -24.84
CA ILE A 433 -16.77 -5.74 -24.63
C ILE A 433 -16.02 -6.64 -23.64
N ALA A 434 -14.70 -6.78 -23.80
CA ALA A 434 -13.89 -7.61 -22.92
C ALA A 434 -13.84 -7.05 -21.48
N VAL A 435 -13.80 -5.73 -21.32
CA VAL A 435 -13.89 -5.08 -20.01
C VAL A 435 -15.28 -5.27 -19.40
N SER A 436 -16.36 -5.18 -20.19
CA SER A 436 -17.73 -5.43 -19.74
C SER A 436 -17.87 -6.84 -19.20
N SER A 437 -17.46 -7.84 -19.99
CA SER A 437 -17.46 -9.24 -19.54
C SER A 437 -16.66 -9.44 -18.25
N ARG A 438 -15.57 -8.70 -18.05
CA ARG A 438 -14.77 -8.79 -16.83
C ARG A 438 -15.41 -8.09 -15.63
N ALA A 439 -16.07 -6.96 -15.85
CA ALA A 439 -16.88 -6.29 -14.85
C ALA A 439 -18.05 -7.18 -14.42
N ASP A 440 -18.73 -7.85 -15.36
CA ASP A 440 -19.80 -8.80 -15.07
C ASP A 440 -19.32 -9.94 -14.16
N ILE A 441 -18.15 -10.52 -14.46
CA ILE A 441 -17.53 -11.55 -13.61
C ILE A 441 -17.26 -11.00 -12.21
N VAL A 442 -16.67 -9.80 -12.08
CA VAL A 442 -16.42 -9.19 -10.77
C VAL A 442 -17.72 -9.05 -9.97
N ILE A 443 -18.79 -8.58 -10.61
CA ILE A 443 -20.07 -8.36 -9.95
C ILE A 443 -20.73 -9.69 -9.57
N GLU A 444 -20.67 -10.70 -10.44
CA GLU A 444 -21.15 -12.05 -10.15
C GLU A 444 -20.40 -12.68 -8.97
N LYS A 445 -19.07 -12.54 -8.92
CA LYS A 445 -18.27 -13.04 -7.79
C LYS A 445 -18.65 -12.34 -6.50
N PHE A 446 -18.82 -11.02 -6.49
CA PHE A 446 -19.32 -10.31 -5.31
C PHE A 446 -20.70 -10.81 -4.87
N GLN A 447 -21.62 -10.98 -5.82
CA GLN A 447 -22.95 -11.51 -5.55
C GLN A 447 -22.90 -12.89 -4.89
N ASN A 448 -22.03 -13.77 -5.38
CA ASN A 448 -21.89 -15.12 -4.84
C ASN A 448 -21.18 -15.17 -3.48
N LEU A 449 -20.37 -14.16 -3.13
CA LEU A 449 -19.64 -14.11 -1.87
C LEU A 449 -20.51 -13.77 -0.65
N LEU A 450 -21.48 -12.86 -0.81
CA LEU A 450 -22.19 -12.32 0.34
C LEU A 450 -23.05 -13.38 1.03
N PRO A 451 -22.91 -13.55 2.37
CA PRO A 451 -23.80 -14.36 3.17
C PRO A 451 -25.27 -13.95 3.04
N SER A 452 -26.14 -14.94 3.17
CA SER A 452 -27.57 -14.81 2.95
C SER A 452 -28.24 -13.79 3.87
N ASN A 453 -27.85 -13.77 5.14
CA ASN A 453 -28.30 -12.77 6.12
C ASN A 453 -27.90 -11.34 5.73
N ILE A 454 -26.65 -11.11 5.28
CA ILE A 454 -26.15 -9.78 4.88
C ILE A 454 -26.91 -9.27 3.66
N CYS A 455 -27.11 -10.12 2.64
CA CYS A 455 -27.92 -9.77 1.48
C CYS A 455 -29.32 -9.29 1.86
N GLY A 456 -29.96 -9.98 2.81
CA GLY A 456 -31.30 -9.63 3.26
C GLY A 456 -31.36 -8.27 3.96
N HIS A 457 -30.39 -8.00 4.84
CA HIS A 457 -30.24 -6.70 5.51
C HIS A 457 -30.00 -5.56 4.53
N ILE A 458 -29.06 -5.73 3.58
CA ILE A 458 -28.77 -4.73 2.56
C ILE A 458 -30.01 -4.42 1.73
N VAL A 459 -30.78 -5.45 1.37
CA VAL A 459 -32.00 -5.27 0.60
C VAL A 459 -33.02 -4.47 1.40
N VAL A 460 -33.29 -4.80 2.66
CA VAL A 460 -34.21 -3.99 3.49
C VAL A 460 -33.79 -2.52 3.50
N ASP A 461 -32.52 -2.24 3.79
CA ASP A 461 -31.99 -0.87 3.90
C ASP A 461 -32.04 -0.11 2.55
N VAL A 462 -31.69 -0.78 1.44
CA VAL A 462 -31.71 -0.19 0.09
C VAL A 462 -33.14 0.01 -0.40
N LEU A 463 -34.05 -0.91 -0.06
CA LEU A 463 -35.45 -0.82 -0.45
C LEU A 463 -36.22 0.24 0.34
N GLU A 464 -35.80 0.61 1.55
CA GLU A 464 -36.32 1.79 2.23
C GLU A 464 -36.06 3.09 1.43
N GLN A 465 -34.97 3.13 0.65
CA GLN A 465 -34.52 4.26 -0.19
C GLN A 465 -34.95 4.13 -1.67
N THR A 466 -36.01 3.36 -1.93
CA THR A 466 -36.45 2.95 -3.27
C THR A 466 -36.81 4.06 -4.26
N ALA A 467 -37.12 5.26 -3.78
CA ALA A 467 -37.49 6.39 -4.63
C ALA A 467 -36.30 7.08 -5.31
N THR A 468 -35.08 6.96 -4.75
CA THR A 468 -33.92 7.77 -5.18
C THR A 468 -33.03 7.10 -6.22
N THR A 469 -32.97 5.76 -6.27
CA THR A 469 -32.02 5.01 -7.14
C THR A 469 -32.60 3.68 -7.66
N PRO A 470 -33.38 3.67 -8.75
CA PRO A 470 -34.05 2.47 -9.25
C PRO A 470 -33.08 1.35 -9.70
N LYS A 471 -31.90 1.70 -10.24
CA LYS A 471 -30.87 0.72 -10.62
C LYS A 471 -30.26 0.00 -9.42
N LEU A 472 -29.99 0.73 -8.34
CA LEU A 472 -29.47 0.17 -7.09
C LEU A 472 -30.46 -0.81 -6.47
N ARG A 473 -31.74 -0.43 -6.46
CA ARG A 473 -32.85 -1.31 -6.07
C ARG A 473 -32.86 -2.58 -6.91
N ASP A 474 -32.87 -2.46 -8.23
CA ASP A 474 -32.97 -3.60 -9.13
C ASP A 474 -31.77 -4.55 -8.98
N ARG A 475 -30.55 -4.00 -8.77
CA ARG A 475 -29.35 -4.78 -8.49
C ARG A 475 -29.42 -5.50 -7.14
N ALA A 476 -29.91 -4.82 -6.09
CA ALA A 476 -30.14 -5.45 -4.79
C ALA A 476 -31.15 -6.62 -4.88
N LEU A 477 -32.22 -6.45 -5.64
CA LEU A 477 -33.21 -7.51 -5.88
C LEU A 477 -32.63 -8.69 -6.66
N GLN A 478 -31.78 -8.43 -7.67
CA GLN A 478 -31.06 -9.48 -8.37
C GLN A 478 -30.15 -10.27 -7.41
N PHE A 479 -29.44 -9.58 -6.52
CA PHE A 479 -28.58 -10.20 -5.50
C PHE A 479 -29.39 -11.14 -4.59
N LEU A 480 -30.51 -10.66 -4.06
CA LEU A 480 -31.42 -11.44 -3.25
C LEU A 480 -31.97 -12.67 -4.00
N ASN A 481 -32.45 -12.48 -5.22
CA ASN A 481 -33.07 -13.55 -6.01
C ASN A 481 -32.08 -14.67 -6.33
N THR A 482 -30.85 -14.33 -6.72
CA THR A 482 -29.81 -15.34 -6.98
C THR A 482 -29.46 -16.11 -5.71
N LYS A 483 -29.40 -15.43 -4.55
CA LYS A 483 -29.15 -16.09 -3.26
C LYS A 483 -30.27 -17.02 -2.83
N LEU A 484 -31.53 -16.60 -2.98
CA LEU A 484 -32.71 -17.45 -2.74
C LEU A 484 -32.77 -18.68 -3.66
N LEU A 485 -32.19 -18.58 -4.86
CA LEU A 485 -32.10 -19.71 -5.80
C LEU A 485 -30.97 -20.68 -5.45
N GLN A 486 -29.84 -20.19 -4.95
CA GLN A 486 -28.66 -20.97 -4.59
C GLN A 486 -28.81 -21.66 -3.22
N ASP A 487 -29.30 -20.95 -2.20
CA ASP A 487 -29.40 -21.44 -0.83
C ASP A 487 -30.86 -21.82 -0.47
N GLY A 488 -31.16 -23.12 -0.45
CA GLY A 488 -32.47 -23.62 0.03
C GLY A 488 -32.73 -23.38 1.53
N SER A 489 -31.74 -22.91 2.30
CA SER A 489 -31.79 -22.63 3.74
C SER A 489 -31.78 -21.12 4.08
N TYR A 490 -31.86 -20.25 3.07
CA TYR A 490 -31.71 -18.79 3.19
C TYR A 490 -32.54 -18.17 4.33
N ILE A 491 -33.80 -18.59 4.45
CA ILE A 491 -34.76 -18.03 5.41
C ILE A 491 -34.42 -18.37 6.86
N CYS A 492 -33.70 -19.47 7.11
CA CYS A 492 -33.33 -19.86 8.47
C CYS A 492 -32.33 -18.89 9.12
N THR A 493 -31.63 -18.07 8.32
CA THR A 493 -30.57 -17.17 8.78
C THR A 493 -30.99 -15.70 8.87
N MET A 494 -32.14 -15.33 8.29
CA MET A 494 -32.68 -13.96 8.41
C MET A 494 -33.48 -13.83 9.71
N LYS A 495 -33.26 -12.75 10.46
CA LYS A 495 -34.12 -12.42 11.60
C LYS A 495 -35.55 -12.18 11.10
N VAL A 496 -36.54 -12.71 11.83
CA VAL A 496 -37.96 -12.65 11.50
C VAL A 496 -38.43 -11.20 11.25
N ASP A 497 -37.92 -10.24 12.01
CA ASP A 497 -38.29 -8.82 11.87
C ASP A 497 -37.89 -8.21 10.51
N HIS A 498 -36.70 -8.54 10.00
CA HIS A 498 -36.25 -8.05 8.68
C HIS A 498 -37.05 -8.69 7.55
N LEU A 499 -37.38 -9.97 7.70
CA LEU A 499 -38.23 -10.69 6.74
C LEU A 499 -39.64 -10.08 6.69
N ASN A 500 -40.20 -9.69 7.85
CA ASN A 500 -41.49 -9.01 7.91
C ASN A 500 -41.46 -7.64 7.24
N SER A 501 -40.43 -6.83 7.51
CA SER A 501 -40.27 -5.53 6.85
C SER A 501 -40.17 -5.68 5.33
N LEU A 502 -39.43 -6.68 4.86
CA LEU A 502 -39.23 -6.98 3.44
C LEU A 502 -40.52 -7.45 2.76
N ILE A 503 -41.29 -8.35 3.39
CA ILE A 503 -42.59 -8.80 2.89
C ILE A 503 -43.59 -7.64 2.84
N ALA A 504 -43.68 -6.83 3.89
CA ALA A 504 -44.54 -5.65 3.93
C ALA A 504 -44.19 -4.66 2.81
N LYS A 505 -42.90 -4.44 2.55
CA LYS A 505 -42.45 -3.57 1.47
C LYS A 505 -42.81 -4.12 0.09
N PHE A 506 -42.66 -5.42 -0.15
CA PHE A 506 -43.07 -6.01 -1.42
C PHE A 506 -44.59 -6.04 -1.61
N ASN A 507 -45.36 -6.29 -0.54
CA ASN A 507 -46.82 -6.18 -0.56
C ASN A 507 -47.25 -4.76 -0.96
N SER A 508 -46.54 -3.72 -0.49
CA SER A 508 -46.82 -2.33 -0.92
C SER A 508 -46.61 -2.08 -2.42
N TRP A 509 -45.84 -2.92 -3.11
CA TRP A 509 -45.63 -2.85 -4.56
C TRP A 509 -46.56 -3.75 -5.37
N LEU A 510 -47.32 -4.63 -4.71
CA LEU A 510 -48.36 -5.44 -5.31
C LEU A 510 -49.68 -4.65 -5.34
N GLN A 511 -49.84 -3.78 -6.34
CA GLN A 511 -51.06 -2.99 -6.52
C GLN A 511 -51.71 -3.27 -7.88
N PRO A 512 -53.06 -3.16 -7.97
CA PRO A 512 -53.77 -3.28 -9.24
C PRO A 512 -53.33 -2.18 -10.22
N VAL A 513 -53.26 -2.53 -11.51
CA VAL A 513 -52.72 -1.65 -12.55
C VAL A 513 -53.62 -0.42 -12.75
N GLU A 514 -53.27 0.68 -12.11
CA GLU A 514 -53.81 2.02 -12.37
C GLU A 514 -52.83 2.86 -13.21
N LYS A 515 -53.30 4.00 -13.77
CA LYS A 515 -52.49 4.85 -14.66
C LYS A 515 -51.26 5.41 -13.92
N GLY A 516 -50.06 5.12 -14.44
CA GLY A 516 -48.78 5.54 -13.86
C GLY A 516 -48.04 4.44 -13.08
N PHE A 517 -48.59 3.22 -13.05
CA PHE A 517 -48.03 2.09 -12.30
C PHE A 517 -46.79 1.47 -12.97
N ASN A 518 -45.76 1.17 -12.17
CA ASN A 518 -44.54 0.52 -12.63
C ASN A 518 -44.73 -1.01 -12.64
N VAL A 519 -45.21 -1.53 -13.76
CA VAL A 519 -45.48 -2.96 -13.99
C VAL A 519 -44.24 -3.83 -13.73
N ASP A 520 -43.05 -3.36 -14.10
CA ASP A 520 -41.78 -4.07 -13.90
C ASP A 520 -41.43 -4.22 -12.41
N LEU A 521 -41.69 -3.18 -11.61
CA LEU A 521 -41.52 -3.27 -10.15
C LEU A 521 -42.45 -4.31 -9.52
N CYS A 522 -43.71 -4.33 -9.95
CA CYS A 522 -44.69 -5.31 -9.49
C CYS A 522 -44.28 -6.74 -9.86
N GLN A 523 -43.77 -6.96 -11.07
CA GLN A 523 -43.27 -8.26 -11.51
C GLN A 523 -42.03 -8.71 -10.71
N LYS A 524 -41.08 -7.81 -10.48
CA LYS A 524 -39.88 -8.08 -9.67
C LYS A 524 -40.24 -8.42 -8.22
N ALA A 525 -41.15 -7.65 -7.61
CA ALA A 525 -41.66 -7.91 -6.27
C ALA A 525 -42.33 -9.28 -6.17
N ALA A 526 -43.23 -9.59 -7.11
CA ALA A 526 -43.92 -10.86 -7.19
C ALA A 526 -42.93 -12.04 -7.35
N HIS A 527 -41.93 -11.90 -8.22
CA HIS A 527 -40.91 -12.93 -8.41
C HIS A 527 -40.10 -13.19 -7.14
N THR A 528 -39.65 -12.14 -6.45
CA THR A 528 -38.92 -12.28 -5.19
C THR A 528 -39.79 -12.91 -4.10
N LEU A 529 -41.04 -12.48 -3.95
CA LEU A 529 -41.99 -13.07 -3.00
C LEU A 529 -42.25 -14.55 -3.29
N LYS A 530 -42.35 -14.95 -4.56
CA LYS A 530 -42.46 -16.36 -4.94
C LYS A 530 -41.24 -17.17 -4.47
N LEU A 531 -40.03 -16.65 -4.64
CA LEU A 531 -38.80 -17.33 -4.21
C LEU A 531 -38.68 -17.42 -2.68
N VAL A 532 -39.11 -16.37 -1.97
CA VAL A 532 -39.22 -16.37 -0.51
C VAL A 532 -40.23 -17.43 -0.06
N ALA A 533 -41.43 -17.47 -0.64
CA ALA A 533 -42.43 -18.48 -0.30
C ALA A 533 -41.93 -19.92 -0.52
N ARG A 534 -41.18 -20.17 -1.62
CA ARG A 534 -40.60 -21.49 -1.92
C ARG A 534 -39.53 -21.93 -0.91
N SER A 535 -38.86 -20.98 -0.24
CA SER A 535 -37.77 -21.27 0.70
C SER A 535 -38.24 -21.35 2.16
N MET A 536 -39.53 -21.15 2.45
CA MET A 536 -40.11 -21.28 3.79
C MET A 536 -40.53 -22.74 4.09
N THR A 537 -40.06 -23.30 5.21
CA THR A 537 -40.26 -24.73 5.56
C THR A 537 -41.17 -24.98 6.78
N SER A 538 -41.63 -23.95 7.50
CA SER A 538 -42.44 -24.10 8.73
C SER A 538 -43.81 -23.42 8.66
N SER A 539 -44.82 -24.03 9.29
CA SER A 539 -46.22 -23.57 9.33
C SER A 539 -46.42 -22.22 10.03
N THR A 540 -45.50 -21.81 10.91
CA THR A 540 -45.53 -20.50 11.58
C THR A 540 -45.14 -19.34 10.66
N ASN A 541 -44.34 -19.59 9.63
CA ASN A 541 -43.94 -18.56 8.65
C ASN A 541 -45.01 -18.33 7.56
N PHE A 542 -45.97 -19.26 7.40
CA PHE A 542 -47.05 -19.13 6.41
C PHE A 542 -48.04 -18.00 6.74
N MET A 543 -48.22 -17.67 8.03
CA MET A 543 -49.06 -16.55 8.46
C MET A 543 -48.51 -15.20 7.98
N LEU A 544 -47.19 -15.07 7.80
CA LEU A 544 -46.53 -13.86 7.32
C LEU A 544 -46.87 -13.54 5.85
N LEU A 545 -47.26 -14.55 5.07
CA LEU A 545 -47.60 -14.42 3.65
C LEU A 545 -49.11 -14.39 3.40
N SER A 546 -49.94 -14.38 4.46
CA SER A 546 -51.40 -14.35 4.33
C SER A 546 -51.90 -13.11 3.55
N GLU A 547 -51.42 -11.92 3.92
CA GLU A 547 -51.69 -10.67 3.22
C GLU A 547 -51.21 -10.71 1.76
N THR A 548 -50.06 -11.32 1.50
CA THR A 548 -49.52 -11.51 0.14
C THR A 548 -50.43 -12.42 -0.70
N LEU A 549 -50.98 -13.48 -0.12
CA LEU A 549 -51.92 -14.39 -0.78
C LEU A 549 -53.25 -13.69 -1.08
N GLU A 550 -53.77 -12.89 -0.16
CA GLU A 550 -54.99 -12.09 -0.40
C GLU A 550 -54.80 -11.09 -1.54
N LEU A 551 -53.72 -10.31 -1.52
CA LEU A 551 -53.41 -9.33 -2.57
C LEU A 551 -53.19 -9.99 -3.94
N THR A 552 -52.53 -11.14 -3.99
CA THR A 552 -52.33 -11.87 -5.25
C THR A 552 -53.63 -12.46 -5.81
N VAL A 553 -54.54 -12.92 -4.95
CA VAL A 553 -55.88 -13.38 -5.36
C VAL A 553 -56.72 -12.22 -5.89
N GLU A 554 -56.69 -11.06 -5.23
CA GLU A 554 -57.37 -9.84 -5.71
C GLU A 554 -56.82 -9.40 -7.07
N LEU A 555 -55.50 -9.40 -7.24
CA LEU A 555 -54.84 -9.07 -8.52
C LEU A 555 -55.28 -10.01 -9.64
N VAL A 556 -55.35 -11.32 -9.41
CA VAL A 556 -55.78 -12.31 -10.43
C VAL A 556 -57.26 -12.18 -10.79
N SER A 557 -58.10 -11.76 -9.84
CA SER A 557 -59.54 -11.53 -10.08
C SER A 557 -59.83 -10.32 -10.98
N SER A 558 -58.88 -9.38 -11.08
CA SER A 558 -58.94 -8.27 -12.02
C SER A 558 -58.52 -8.73 -13.43
N VAL A 559 -59.47 -8.74 -14.38
CA VAL A 559 -59.33 -9.34 -15.73
C VAL A 559 -58.14 -8.80 -16.56
N LEU A 560 -57.61 -7.60 -16.23
CA LEU A 560 -56.42 -7.03 -16.90
C LEU A 560 -55.08 -7.59 -16.40
N CYS A 561 -55.02 -8.18 -15.21
CA CYS A 561 -53.78 -8.65 -14.56
C CYS A 561 -53.45 -10.13 -14.83
N TYR A 562 -54.36 -10.86 -15.48
CA TYR A 562 -54.24 -12.31 -15.74
C TYR A 562 -53.00 -12.70 -16.57
N MET A 563 -52.43 -11.77 -17.35
CA MET A 563 -51.20 -12.01 -18.11
C MET A 563 -49.91 -11.73 -17.32
N LEU A 564 -49.96 -10.97 -16.21
CA LEU A 564 -48.79 -10.60 -15.42
C LEU A 564 -48.42 -11.66 -14.36
N VAL A 565 -49.40 -12.44 -13.88
CA VAL A 565 -49.26 -13.37 -12.75
C VAL A 565 -49.14 -14.84 -13.20
N LYS A 566 -49.11 -15.12 -14.51
CA LYS A 566 -49.02 -16.50 -15.05
C LYS A 566 -47.82 -17.32 -14.54
N GLY A 567 -46.77 -16.68 -14.02
CA GLY A 567 -45.64 -17.36 -13.38
C GLY A 567 -45.83 -17.74 -11.91
N PHE A 568 -46.86 -17.22 -11.24
CA PHE A 568 -47.08 -17.38 -9.80
C PHE A 568 -47.74 -18.72 -9.43
N PHE A 569 -48.53 -19.30 -10.35
CA PHE A 569 -49.42 -20.44 -10.06
C PHE A 569 -48.82 -21.85 -10.22
N PHE A 570 -47.52 -21.98 -10.50
CA PHE A 570 -46.82 -23.26 -10.29
C PHE A 570 -46.07 -23.19 -8.96
N LEU A 571 -46.81 -23.45 -7.89
CA LEU A 571 -46.37 -23.81 -6.55
C LEU A 571 -47.05 -25.13 -6.21
#